data_AF-A0A6M1EBQ5-F1
#
_entry.id   AF-A0A6M1EBQ5-F1
#
_cell.length_a   1.000
_cell.length_b   1.000
_cell.length_c   1.000
_cell.angle_alpha   90.00
_cell.angle_beta   90.00
_cell.angle_gamma   90.00
#
_symmetry.space_group_name_H-M   'P 1'
#
loop_
_entity.id
_entity.type
_entity.pdbx_description
1 polymer ?
#
loop_
_entity_poly.entity_id
_entity_poly.type
_entity_poly.pdbx_seq_one_letter_code
_entity_poly.pdbx_strand_id
1 'polypeptide(L)'
;MFSSKSFAQEKQKPLKYYSTELFDEINATEEQRTALTALETEYKAKLAEVKANKSLSKEEAKEERSKLTKERSKKYYKILTPEQGKAVRAKAKAIKEANAAIDASK
;
A
#
# COMPACT_ATOMS: atom_id res chain seq x y z
N MET A 1 25.78 13.27 37.11
CA MET A 1 24.76 13.95 36.29
C MET A 1 24.44 13.05 35.10
N PHE A 2 23.39 12.23 35.20
CA PHE A 2 22.99 11.32 34.13
C PHE A 2 22.22 12.13 33.08
N SER A 3 22.84 12.32 31.92
CA SER A 3 22.20 12.91 30.74
C SER A 3 21.18 11.91 30.21
N SER A 4 19.91 12.19 30.46
CA SER A 4 18.76 11.51 29.89
C SER A 4 18.74 11.78 28.38
N LYS A 5 19.38 10.88 27.62
CA LYS A 5 19.17 10.79 26.17
C LYS A 5 17.68 10.53 25.93
N SER A 6 17.01 11.56 25.44
CA SER A 6 15.65 11.56 24.95
C SER A 6 15.45 10.36 24.03
N PHE A 7 14.57 9.44 24.40
CA PHE A 7 14.01 8.47 23.47
C PHE A 7 13.21 9.26 22.43
N ALA A 8 13.85 9.62 21.32
CA ALA A 8 13.13 9.99 20.13
C ALA A 8 12.29 8.77 19.73
N GLN A 9 11.01 8.81 20.07
CA GLN A 9 10.02 7.85 19.64
C GLN A 9 10.05 7.86 18.11
N GLU A 10 10.82 6.92 17.53
CA GLU A 10 10.84 6.67 16.10
C GLU A 10 9.40 6.35 15.72
N LYS A 11 8.70 7.36 15.19
CA LYS A 11 7.28 7.26 14.82
C LYS A 11 7.19 6.11 13.81
N GLN A 12 6.74 4.95 14.25
CA GLN A 12 6.60 3.77 13.39
C GLN A 12 5.85 4.19 12.14
N LYS A 13 6.53 4.08 10.98
CA LYS A 13 5.94 4.46 9.69
C LYS A 13 4.76 3.53 9.42
N PRO A 14 3.66 4.03 8.85
CA PRO A 14 2.53 3.18 8.52
C PRO A 14 2.99 2.08 7.56
N LEU A 15 2.74 0.83 7.93
CA LEU A 15 3.14 -0.33 7.12
C LEU A 15 2.43 -0.26 5.77
N LYS A 16 3.19 -0.49 4.68
CA LYS A 16 2.67 -0.41 3.31
C LYS A 16 2.05 -1.75 2.92
N TYR A 17 0.82 -1.71 2.41
CA TYR A 17 0.07 -2.88 1.94
C TYR A 17 0.65 -3.58 0.70
N TYR A 18 1.57 -2.93 -0.02
CA TYR A 18 2.16 -3.43 -1.27
C TYR A 18 3.66 -3.13 -1.26
N SER A 19 4.39 -3.73 -0.33
CA SER A 19 5.86 -3.67 -0.28
C SER A 19 6.49 -4.85 -1.03
N THR A 20 7.75 -4.69 -1.43
CA THR A 20 8.58 -5.78 -1.96
C THR A 20 8.72 -6.92 -0.94
N GLU A 21 8.79 -6.59 0.35
CA GLU A 21 8.83 -7.57 1.45
C GLU A 21 7.62 -8.50 1.44
N LEU A 22 6.43 -7.99 1.11
CA LEU A 22 5.22 -8.81 1.01
C LEU A 22 5.33 -9.83 -0.14
N PHE A 23 6.06 -9.52 -1.21
CA PHE A 23 6.24 -10.45 -2.33
C PHE A 23 7.12 -11.63 -1.95
N ASP A 24 8.11 -11.41 -1.09
CA ASP A 24 8.94 -12.47 -0.50
C ASP A 24 8.09 -13.36 0.41
N GLU A 25 7.26 -12.78 1.27
CA GLU A 25 6.40 -13.53 2.20
C GLU A 25 5.39 -14.46 1.51
N ILE A 26 4.90 -14.09 0.32
CA ILE A 26 3.96 -14.92 -0.46
C ILE A 26 4.66 -15.82 -1.48
N ASN A 27 5.99 -15.90 -1.45
CA ASN A 27 6.80 -16.62 -2.43
C ASN A 27 6.39 -16.29 -3.87
N ALA A 28 6.23 -14.99 -4.19
CA ALA A 28 5.85 -14.56 -5.53
C ALA A 28 6.93 -14.95 -6.54
N THR A 29 6.51 -15.53 -7.68
CA THR A 29 7.42 -15.87 -8.78
C THR A 29 8.00 -14.60 -9.41
N GLU A 30 9.10 -14.72 -10.16
CA GLU A 30 9.71 -13.59 -10.87
C GLU A 30 8.74 -12.92 -11.86
N GLU A 31 7.92 -13.72 -12.54
CA GLU A 31 6.88 -13.24 -13.43
C GLU A 31 5.80 -12.45 -12.67
N GLN A 32 5.35 -12.97 -11.52
CA GLN A 32 4.40 -12.26 -10.66
C GLN A 32 5.00 -10.95 -10.15
N ARG A 33 6.26 -10.94 -9.69
CA ARG A 33 6.95 -9.73 -9.24
C ARG A 33 7.04 -8.68 -10.34
N THR A 34 7.37 -9.10 -11.55
CA THR A 34 7.45 -8.21 -12.71
C THR A 34 6.08 -7.62 -13.03
N ALA A 35 5.03 -8.44 -13.10
CA ALA A 35 3.67 -7.99 -13.35
C ALA A 35 3.14 -7.05 -12.25
N LEU A 36 3.42 -7.35 -10.98
CA LEU A 36 3.04 -6.53 -9.84
C LEU A 36 3.78 -5.17 -9.83
N THR A 37 5.06 -5.17 -10.18
CA THR A 37 5.87 -3.94 -10.27
C THR A 37 5.42 -3.06 -11.43
N ALA A 38 5.11 -3.66 -12.58
CA ALA A 38 4.53 -2.95 -13.72
C ALA A 38 3.17 -2.33 -13.36
N LEU A 39 2.31 -3.10 -12.70
CA LEU A 39 1.01 -2.64 -12.21
C LEU A 39 1.12 -1.45 -11.24
N GLU A 40 2.07 -1.49 -10.30
CA GLU A 40 2.29 -0.40 -9.36
C GLU A 40 2.87 0.85 -10.05
N THR A 41 3.75 0.66 -11.04
CA THR A 41 4.28 1.75 -11.86
C THR A 41 3.17 2.44 -12.66
N GLU A 42 2.32 1.67 -13.34
CA GLU A 42 1.14 2.17 -14.07
C GLU A 42 0.21 2.96 -13.13
N TYR A 43 -0.08 2.40 -11.95
CA TYR A 43 -0.93 3.05 -10.96
C TYR A 43 -0.33 4.37 -10.47
N LYS A 44 0.97 4.42 -10.17
CA LYS A 44 1.63 5.65 -9.72
C LYS A 44 1.61 6.74 -10.78
N ALA A 45 1.81 6.38 -12.05
CA ALA A 45 1.71 7.32 -13.17
C ALA A 45 0.30 7.93 -13.25
N LYS A 46 -0.74 7.09 -13.31
CA LYS A 46 -2.14 7.55 -13.34
C LYS A 46 -2.53 8.38 -12.12
N LEU A 47 -2.05 8.00 -10.93
CA LEU A 47 -2.29 8.74 -9.71
C LEU A 47 -1.59 10.12 -9.73
N ALA A 48 -0.39 10.20 -10.32
CA ALA A 48 0.32 11.46 -10.49
C ALA A 48 -0.43 12.39 -11.46
N GLU A 49 -0.97 11.85 -12.55
CA GLU A 49 -1.82 12.59 -13.49
C GLU A 49 -3.07 13.16 -12.80
N VAL A 50 -3.80 12.34 -12.03
CA VAL A 50 -4.98 12.79 -11.26
C VAL A 50 -4.61 13.86 -10.23
N LYS A 51 -3.43 13.78 -9.63
CA LYS A 51 -2.94 14.80 -8.68
C LYS A 51 -2.50 16.10 -9.36
N ALA A 52 -1.90 16.00 -10.54
CA ALA A 52 -1.44 17.15 -11.30
C ALA A 52 -2.60 17.86 -12.02
N ASN A 53 -3.72 17.16 -12.25
CA ASN A 53 -4.90 17.71 -12.88
C ASN A 53 -5.60 18.74 -11.97
N LYS A 54 -5.37 20.02 -12.27
CA LYS A 54 -5.97 21.16 -11.55
C LYS A 54 -7.43 21.43 -11.92
N SER A 55 -7.95 20.78 -12.95
CA SER A 55 -9.34 20.93 -13.40
C SER A 55 -10.32 20.10 -12.58
N LEU A 56 -9.84 19.11 -11.83
CA LEU A 56 -10.69 18.29 -10.95
C LEU A 56 -10.90 18.97 -9.60
N SER A 57 -12.14 18.96 -9.12
CA SER A 57 -12.43 19.25 -7.73
C SER A 57 -11.80 18.21 -6.79
N LYS A 58 -11.73 18.51 -5.49
CA LYS A 58 -11.21 17.57 -4.49
C LYS A 58 -12.01 16.26 -4.46
N GLU A 59 -13.32 16.34 -4.70
CA GLU A 59 -14.25 15.21 -4.67
C GLU A 59 -14.08 14.34 -5.91
N GLU A 60 -14.04 14.94 -7.10
CA GLU A 60 -13.76 14.21 -8.35
C GLU A 60 -12.39 13.55 -8.30
N ALA A 61 -11.35 14.28 -7.87
CA ALA A 61 -10.01 13.71 -7.72
C ALA A 61 -9.99 12.56 -6.69
N LYS A 62 -10.83 12.61 -5.65
CA LYS A 62 -10.97 11.50 -4.69
C LYS A 62 -11.67 10.30 -5.33
N GLU A 63 -12.71 10.53 -6.11
CA GLU A 63 -13.43 9.48 -6.83
C GLU A 63 -12.52 8.78 -7.85
N GLU A 64 -11.79 9.54 -8.66
CA GLU A 64 -10.83 9.01 -9.64
C GLU A 64 -9.73 8.20 -8.97
N ARG A 65 -9.16 8.69 -7.87
CA ARG A 65 -8.21 7.91 -7.06
C ARG A 65 -8.84 6.61 -6.53
N SER A 66 -10.11 6.65 -6.13
CA SER A 66 -10.83 5.45 -5.66
C SER A 66 -11.01 4.42 -6.78
N LYS A 67 -11.41 4.86 -7.97
CA LYS A 67 -11.52 4.01 -9.17
C LYS A 67 -10.19 3.34 -9.50
N LEU A 68 -9.11 4.13 -9.61
CA LEU A 68 -7.76 3.62 -9.85
C LEU A 68 -7.32 2.60 -8.79
N THR A 69 -7.61 2.87 -7.52
CA THR A 69 -7.27 1.95 -6.42
C THR A 69 -8.02 0.62 -6.54
N LYS A 70 -9.32 0.67 -6.85
CA LYS A 70 -10.16 -0.53 -7.04
C LYS A 70 -9.68 -1.35 -8.23
N GLU A 71 -9.39 -0.70 -9.36
CA GLU A 71 -8.86 -1.35 -10.55
C GLU A 71 -7.52 -2.02 -10.30
N ARG A 72 -6.58 -1.30 -9.67
CA ARG A 72 -5.29 -1.86 -9.27
C ARG A 72 -5.49 -3.09 -8.39
N SER A 73 -6.34 -3.01 -7.38
CA SER A 73 -6.59 -4.13 -6.47
C SER A 73 -7.15 -5.35 -7.20
N LYS A 74 -8.10 -5.15 -8.13
CA LYS A 74 -8.63 -6.24 -8.97
C LYS A 74 -7.53 -6.90 -9.81
N LYS A 75 -6.69 -6.10 -10.49
CA LYS A 75 -5.56 -6.62 -11.30
C LYS A 75 -4.55 -7.35 -10.41
N TYR A 76 -4.22 -6.79 -9.26
CA TYR A 76 -3.29 -7.37 -8.28
C TYR A 76 -3.70 -8.79 -7.87
N TYR A 77 -4.95 -8.98 -7.45
CA TYR A 77 -5.44 -10.31 -7.05
C TYR A 77 -5.61 -11.29 -8.20
N LYS A 78 -5.63 -10.83 -9.46
CA LYS A 78 -5.63 -11.71 -10.64
C LYS A 78 -4.23 -12.27 -10.95
N ILE A 79 -3.17 -11.56 -10.55
CA ILE A 79 -1.78 -11.99 -10.76
C ILE A 79 -1.38 -13.05 -9.72
N LEU A 80 -1.94 -12.96 -8.52
CA LEU A 80 -1.67 -13.88 -7.43
C LEU A 80 -2.49 -15.16 -7.55
N THR A 81 -1.94 -16.26 -7.04
CA THR A 81 -2.74 -17.48 -6.82
C THR A 81 -3.77 -17.24 -5.70
N PRO A 82 -4.85 -18.05 -5.63
CA PRO A 82 -5.84 -17.93 -4.56
C PRO A 82 -5.24 -18.02 -3.15
N GLU A 83 -4.22 -18.86 -2.96
CA GLU A 83 -3.54 -19.03 -1.67
C GLU A 83 -2.69 -17.80 -1.31
N GLN A 84 -1.88 -17.31 -2.24
CA GLN A 84 -1.14 -16.06 -2.08
C GLN A 84 -2.07 -14.88 -1.76
N GLY A 85 -3.22 -14.81 -2.45
CA GLY A 85 -4.24 -13.79 -2.22
C GLY A 85 -4.84 -13.86 -0.80
N LYS A 86 -4.97 -15.06 -0.20
CA LYS A 86 -5.38 -15.20 1.21
C LYS A 86 -4.32 -14.67 2.16
N ALA A 87 -3.04 -15.00 1.93
CA ALA A 87 -1.92 -14.51 2.74
C ALA A 87 -1.83 -12.97 2.71
N VAL A 88 -1.92 -12.37 1.51
CA VAL A 88 -1.96 -10.90 1.36
C VAL A 88 -3.15 -10.30 2.12
N ARG A 89 -4.34 -10.87 2.03
CA ARG A 89 -5.52 -10.36 2.75
C ARG A 89 -5.36 -10.43 4.26
N ALA A 90 -4.79 -11.51 4.79
CA ALA A 90 -4.51 -11.65 6.21
C ALA A 90 -3.50 -10.59 6.68
N LYS A 91 -2.41 -10.40 5.94
CA LYS A 91 -1.40 -9.37 6.24
C LYS A 91 -1.99 -7.96 6.13
N ALA A 92 -2.79 -7.70 5.10
CA ALA A 92 -3.49 -6.44 4.93
C ALA A 92 -4.38 -6.12 6.14
N LYS A 93 -5.12 -7.11 6.65
CA LYS A 93 -5.93 -6.95 7.86
C LYS A 93 -5.06 -6.60 9.08
N ALA A 94 -3.96 -7.33 9.30
CA ALA A 94 -3.04 -7.07 10.40
C ALA A 94 -2.40 -5.67 10.31
N ILE A 95 -1.99 -5.25 9.12
CA ILE A 95 -1.46 -3.90 8.86
C ILE A 95 -2.52 -2.83 9.15
N LYS A 96 -3.79 -3.08 8.79
CA LYS A 96 -4.89 -2.16 9.08
C LYS A 96 -5.05 -1.94 10.57
N GLU A 97 -5.06 -3.03 11.32
CA GLU A 97 -5.21 -3.02 12.78
C GLU A 97 -4.01 -2.34 13.45
N ALA A 98 -2.79 -2.64 13.00
CA ALA A 98 -1.58 -2.00 13.49
C ALA A 98 -1.58 -0.48 13.22
N ASN A 99 -1.94 -0.06 12.00
CA ASN A 99 -2.03 1.36 11.65
C ASN A 99 -3.14 2.08 12.44
N ALA A 100 -4.28 1.42 12.69
CA ALA A 100 -5.36 1.97 13.51
C ALA A 100 -4.93 2.14 14.97
N ALA A 101 -4.18 1.19 15.54
CA ALA A 101 -3.64 1.29 16.89
C ALA A 101 -2.60 2.44 17.03
N ILE A 102 -1.75 2.63 16.01
CA ILE A 102 -0.80 3.76 15.95
C ILE A 102 -1.55 5.09 15.91
N ASP A 103 -2.64 5.18 15.15
CA ASP A 103 -3.45 6.40 15.05
C ASP A 103 -4.19 6.71 16.35
N ALA A 104 -4.75 5.69 17.01
CA ALA A 104 -5.41 5.84 18.31
C ALA A 104 -4.46 6.19 19.48
N SER A 105 -3.14 6.03 19.29
CA SER A 105 -2.11 6.35 20.30
C SER A 105 -1.49 7.75 20.13
N LYS A 106 -1.95 8.55 19.15
CA LYS A 106 -1.50 9.93 18.89
C LYS A 106 -2.48 10.95 19.41
#